data_AF-A0A923Q2X6-F1
#
_entry.id   AF-A0A923Q2X6-F1
#
_cell.length_a   1.000
_cell.length_b   1.000
_cell.length_c   1.000
_cell.angle_alpha   90.00
_cell.angle_beta   90.00
_cell.angle_gamma   90.00
#
_symmetry.space_group_name_H-M   'P 1'
#
loop_
_entity.id
_entity.type
_entity.pdbx_description
1 polymer ?
#
loop_
_entity_poly.entity_id
_entity_poly.type
_entity_poly.pdbx_seq_one_letter_code
_entity_poly.pdbx_strand_id
1 'polypeptide(L)'
;TAEHIIATAAASAFQTAQLGQGLVSLDALRDRPFAELAAAEQLAVLEQVQHTPFFQLVRSTTVVFMYSDRDVWQVLGYEGESSDQGGYVDRGFDDLDWLPDPRIEELSA
;
A
#
# COMPACT_ATOMS: atom_id res chain seq x y z
N THR A 1 1.80 5.85 -7.79
CA THR A 1 2.14 4.44 -7.44
C THR A 1 3.03 3.73 -8.46
N ALA A 2 2.64 3.57 -9.74
CA ALA A 2 3.45 2.82 -10.73
C ALA A 2 4.84 3.44 -10.97
N GLU A 3 4.91 4.77 -11.12
CA GLU A 3 6.18 5.50 -11.27
C GLU A 3 7.12 5.28 -10.09
N HIS A 4 6.59 5.22 -8.86
CA HIS A 4 7.39 4.96 -7.67
C HIS A 4 7.97 3.55 -7.65
N ILE A 5 7.19 2.54 -8.08
CA ILE A 5 7.70 1.16 -8.21
C ILE A 5 8.86 1.11 -9.21
N ILE A 6 8.71 1.78 -10.36
CA ILE A 6 9.76 1.86 -11.38
C ILE A 6 10.99 2.58 -10.82
N ALA A 7 10.82 3.72 -10.15
CA ALA A 7 11.92 4.49 -9.58
C ALA A 7 12.65 3.71 -8.46
N THR A 8 11.92 3.03 -7.57
CA THR A 8 12.51 2.17 -6.53
C THR A 8 13.29 1.02 -7.13
N ALA A 9 12.72 0.31 -8.12
CA ALA A 9 13.41 -0.81 -8.77
C ALA A 9 14.66 -0.34 -9.55
N ALA A 10 14.62 0.85 -10.15
CA ALA A 10 15.74 1.42 -10.90
C ALA A 10 16.97 1.73 -10.04
N ALA A 11 16.81 1.90 -8.72
CA ALA A 11 17.92 2.09 -7.79
C ALA A 11 18.78 0.83 -7.59
N SER A 12 18.35 -0.33 -8.11
CA SER A 12 19.07 -1.60 -8.01
C SER A 12 18.96 -2.39 -9.31
N ALA A 13 20.12 -2.73 -9.91
CA ALA A 13 20.16 -3.57 -11.11
C ALA A 13 19.46 -4.94 -10.89
N PHE A 14 19.58 -5.50 -9.68
CA PHE A 14 18.89 -6.72 -9.30
C PHE A 14 17.37 -6.55 -9.29
N GLN A 15 16.86 -5.49 -8.66
CA GLN A 15 15.41 -5.24 -8.60
C GLN A 15 14.84 -4.88 -9.97
N THR A 16 15.60 -4.15 -10.80
CA THR A 16 15.24 -3.88 -12.20
C THR A 16 15.07 -5.17 -12.98
N ALA A 17 16.04 -6.08 -12.88
CA ALA A 17 15.96 -7.39 -13.52
C ALA A 17 14.78 -8.22 -12.97
N GLN A 18 14.57 -8.23 -11.66
CA GLN A 18 13.46 -8.94 -11.02
C GLN A 18 12.10 -8.41 -11.47
N LEU A 19 11.93 -7.08 -11.57
CA LEU A 19 10.70 -6.45 -12.05
C LEU A 19 10.42 -6.82 -13.51
N GLY A 20 11.42 -6.68 -14.38
CA GLY A 20 11.29 -6.99 -15.81
C GLY A 20 10.98 -8.48 -16.06
N GLN A 21 11.72 -9.38 -15.42
CA GLN A 21 11.48 -10.83 -15.53
C GLN A 21 10.12 -11.22 -14.98
N GLY A 22 9.68 -10.59 -13.88
CA GLY A 22 8.38 -10.84 -13.31
C GLY A 22 7.22 -10.42 -14.21
N LEU A 23 7.32 -9.26 -14.89
CA LEU A 23 6.33 -8.83 -15.88
C LEU A 23 6.25 -9.78 -17.08
N VAL A 24 7.40 -10.20 -17.62
CA VAL A 24 7.45 -11.20 -18.71
C VAL A 24 6.83 -12.53 -18.26
N SER A 25 7.13 -12.97 -17.03
CA SER A 25 6.57 -14.21 -16.49
C SER A 25 5.06 -14.09 -16.27
N LEU A 26 4.58 -12.92 -15.83
CA LEU A 26 3.16 -12.64 -15.61
C LEU A 26 2.36 -12.74 -16.92
N ASP A 27 2.87 -12.13 -17.99
CA ASP A 27 2.24 -12.18 -19.33
C ASP A 27 2.26 -13.59 -19.92
N ALA A 28 3.21 -14.44 -19.53
CA ALA A 28 3.30 -15.83 -20.01
C ALA A 28 2.38 -16.82 -19.29
N LEU A 29 1.67 -16.42 -18.23
CA LEU A 29 0.79 -17.34 -17.47
C LEU A 29 -0.53 -17.65 -18.16
N ARG A 30 -0.90 -16.89 -19.19
CA ARG A 30 -2.13 -17.06 -19.98
C ARG A 30 -1.82 -16.94 -21.47
N ASP A 31 -2.83 -17.13 -22.30
CA ASP A 31 -2.74 -17.07 -23.76
C ASP A 31 -2.66 -15.65 -24.33
N ARG A 32 -2.80 -14.63 -23.49
CA ARG A 32 -2.76 -13.20 -23.81
C ARG A 32 -2.11 -12.42 -22.67
N PRO A 33 -1.64 -11.18 -22.92
CA PRO A 33 -1.03 -10.33 -21.89
C PRO A 33 -1.93 -10.14 -20.67
N PHE A 34 -1.33 -10.03 -19.49
CA PHE A 34 -2.06 -9.87 -18.22
C PHE A 34 -3.04 -8.70 -18.25
N ALA A 35 -2.63 -7.59 -18.88
CA ALA A 35 -3.43 -6.37 -19.00
C ALA A 35 -4.72 -6.56 -19.83
N GLU A 36 -4.78 -7.60 -20.67
CA GLU A 36 -5.92 -7.92 -21.54
C GLU A 36 -6.88 -8.96 -20.94
N LEU A 37 -6.53 -9.52 -19.77
CA LEU A 37 -7.38 -10.47 -19.05
C LEU A 37 -8.56 -9.76 -18.39
N ALA A 38 -9.67 -10.49 -18.22
CA ALA A 38 -10.78 -10.03 -17.39
C ALA A 38 -10.34 -9.91 -15.91
N ALA A 39 -10.97 -9.02 -15.15
CA ALA A 39 -10.58 -8.75 -13.76
C ALA A 39 -10.54 -9.99 -12.86
N ALA A 40 -11.48 -10.93 -13.04
CA ALA A 40 -11.49 -12.19 -12.28
C ALA A 40 -10.29 -13.09 -12.63
N GLU A 41 -9.87 -13.11 -13.89
CA GLU A 41 -8.69 -13.86 -14.32
C GLU A 41 -7.39 -13.19 -13.89
N GLN A 42 -7.33 -11.84 -13.93
CA GLN A 42 -6.22 -11.09 -13.37
C GLN A 42 -6.03 -11.43 -11.89
N LEU A 43 -7.12 -11.43 -11.11
CA LEU A 43 -7.07 -11.80 -9.69
C LEU A 43 -6.52 -13.22 -9.50
N ALA A 44 -7.05 -14.21 -10.22
CA ALA A 44 -6.58 -15.59 -10.12
C ALA A 44 -5.09 -15.74 -10.49
N VAL A 45 -4.61 -14.99 -11.48
CA VAL A 45 -3.19 -14.94 -11.85
C VAL A 45 -2.36 -14.30 -10.72
N LEU A 46 -2.80 -13.18 -10.15
CA LEU A 46 -2.11 -12.51 -9.05
C LEU A 46 -2.05 -13.39 -7.80
N GLU A 47 -3.13 -14.09 -7.47
CA GLU A 47 -3.17 -15.07 -6.37
C GLU A 47 -2.17 -16.21 -6.58
N GLN A 48 -2.01 -16.69 -7.81
CA GLN A 48 -1.04 -17.74 -8.15
C GLN A 48 0.41 -17.28 -7.91
N VAL A 49 0.73 -16.00 -8.21
CA VAL A 49 2.10 -15.47 -8.09
C VAL A 49 2.38 -14.73 -6.78
N GLN A 50 1.41 -14.65 -5.87
CA GLN A 50 1.51 -13.80 -4.68
C GLN A 50 2.72 -14.12 -3.78
N HIS A 51 3.21 -15.35 -3.81
CA HIS A 51 4.37 -15.81 -3.03
C HIS A 51 5.72 -15.57 -3.73
N THR A 52 5.72 -15.07 -4.97
CA THR A 52 6.95 -14.83 -5.73
C THR A 52 7.67 -13.57 -5.25
N PRO A 53 9.00 -13.51 -5.36
CA PRO A 53 9.77 -12.29 -5.08
C PRO A 53 9.30 -11.08 -5.90
N PHE A 54 8.89 -11.29 -7.15
CA PHE A 54 8.32 -10.24 -8.01
C PHE A 54 7.08 -9.59 -7.38
N PHE A 55 6.10 -10.39 -7.00
CA PHE A 55 4.87 -9.86 -6.40
C PHE A 55 5.16 -9.18 -5.06
N GLN A 56 6.04 -9.76 -4.23
CA GLN A 56 6.41 -9.17 -2.95
C GLN A 56 7.15 -7.83 -3.11
N LEU A 57 7.98 -7.67 -4.15
CA LEU A 57 8.60 -6.39 -4.48
C LEU A 57 7.53 -5.33 -4.79
N VAL A 58 6.63 -5.63 -5.72
CA VAL A 58 5.55 -4.70 -6.11
C VAL A 58 4.67 -4.34 -4.90
N ARG A 59 4.26 -5.34 -4.11
CA ARG A 59 3.42 -5.14 -2.92
C ARG A 59 4.12 -4.31 -1.86
N SER A 60 5.35 -4.64 -1.48
CA SER A 60 6.06 -3.94 -0.42
C SER A 60 6.33 -2.48 -0.78
N THR A 61 6.75 -2.19 -2.01
CA THR A 61 6.92 -0.81 -2.49
C THR A 61 5.60 -0.04 -2.52
N THR A 62 4.51 -0.69 -2.95
CA THR A 62 3.18 -0.06 -2.97
C THR A 62 2.71 0.31 -1.57
N VAL A 63 2.86 -0.60 -0.60
CA VAL A 63 2.44 -0.37 0.79
C VAL A 63 3.20 0.81 1.39
N VAL A 64 4.53 0.85 1.25
CA VAL A 64 5.34 1.96 1.78
C VAL A 64 4.91 3.29 1.17
N PHE A 65 4.67 3.32 -0.14
CA PHE A 65 4.21 4.52 -0.81
C PHE A 65 2.84 4.97 -0.32
N MET A 66 1.86 4.06 -0.19
CA MET A 66 0.52 4.40 0.31
C MET A 66 0.56 5.03 1.71
N TYR A 67 1.43 4.54 2.60
CA TYR A 67 1.59 5.13 3.93
C TYR A 67 2.34 6.47 3.94
N SER A 68 3.02 6.81 2.84
CA SER A 68 3.80 8.05 2.72
C SER A 68 3.11 9.11 1.83
N ASP A 69 1.97 8.75 1.24
CA ASP A 69 1.22 9.60 0.30
C ASP A 69 0.24 10.50 1.07
N ARG A 70 0.42 11.82 0.95
CA ARG A 70 -0.40 12.82 1.65
C ARG A 70 -1.86 12.81 1.18
N ASP A 71 -2.12 12.44 -0.07
CA ASP A 71 -3.49 12.33 -0.57
C ASP A 71 -4.20 11.15 0.11
N VAL A 72 -3.47 10.06 0.38
CA VAL A 72 -3.98 8.93 1.17
C VAL A 72 -4.23 9.34 2.61
N TRP A 73 -3.34 10.14 3.21
CA TRP A 73 -3.52 10.64 4.57
C TRP A 73 -4.83 11.42 4.72
N GLN A 74 -5.15 12.29 3.77
CA GLN A 74 -6.39 13.07 3.77
C GLN A 74 -7.64 12.17 3.76
N VAL A 75 -7.63 11.08 2.99
CA VAL A 75 -8.74 10.12 2.93
C VAL A 75 -8.87 9.32 4.23
N LEU A 76 -7.75 8.97 4.86
CA LEU A 76 -7.72 8.19 6.10
C LEU A 76 -7.94 9.04 7.36
N GLY A 77 -8.01 10.36 7.24
CA GLY A 77 -8.01 11.26 8.40
C GLY A 77 -6.67 11.26 9.16
N TYR A 78 -5.58 10.83 8.51
CA TYR A 78 -4.26 10.92 9.12
C TYR A 78 -3.73 12.35 9.03
N GLU A 79 -3.48 12.93 10.19
CA GLU A 79 -3.09 14.34 10.35
C GLU A 79 -1.62 14.67 10.00
N GLY A 80 -0.83 13.68 9.55
CA GLY A 80 0.53 13.85 9.06
C GLY A 80 1.61 13.65 10.12
N GLU A 81 2.70 14.40 10.06
CA GLU A 81 3.80 14.27 11.02
C GLU A 81 3.54 15.15 12.25
N SER A 82 3.75 14.61 13.46
CA SER A 82 3.49 15.31 14.72
C SER A 82 4.70 15.98 15.34
N SER A 83 5.91 15.48 15.04
CA SER A 83 7.18 15.94 15.65
C SER A 83 7.37 17.45 15.50
N ASP A 84 7.26 17.95 14.27
CA ASP A 84 7.51 19.37 13.97
C ASP A 84 6.34 20.28 14.35
N GLN A 85 5.22 19.69 14.78
CA GLN A 85 3.97 20.37 15.09
C GLN A 85 3.63 20.36 16.59
N GLY A 86 4.56 19.94 17.45
CA GLY A 86 4.36 19.92 18.91
C GLY A 86 3.51 18.76 19.42
N GLY A 87 3.30 17.71 18.61
CA GLY A 87 2.50 16.54 18.97
C GLY A 87 1.05 16.60 18.49
N TYR A 88 0.23 15.67 18.99
CA TYR A 88 -1.20 15.56 18.64
C TYR A 88 -2.16 16.05 19.74
N VAL A 89 -1.64 16.51 20.88
CA VAL A 89 -2.46 16.90 22.05
C VAL A 89 -3.52 17.94 21.67
N ASP A 90 -3.17 18.94 20.86
CA ASP A 90 -4.09 19.99 20.39
C ASP A 90 -4.43 19.82 18.89
N ARG A 91 -4.28 18.61 18.35
CA ARG A 91 -4.37 18.28 16.93
C ARG A 91 -5.02 16.90 16.71
N GLY A 92 -6.25 16.75 17.18
CA GLY A 92 -7.10 15.61 16.84
C GLY A 92 -6.62 14.25 17.36
N PHE A 93 -5.83 14.20 18.44
CA PHE A 93 -5.49 12.93 19.10
C PHE A 93 -6.74 12.12 19.49
N ASP A 94 -7.83 12.80 19.81
CA ASP A 94 -9.11 12.27 20.24
C ASP A 94 -10.25 12.45 19.23
N ASP A 95 -9.95 12.77 17.96
CA ASP A 95 -10.92 12.88 16.86
C ASP A 95 -11.34 11.48 16.36
N LEU A 96 -11.90 10.66 17.26
CA LEU A 96 -12.27 9.27 16.98
C LEU A 96 -13.76 9.18 16.62
N ASP A 97 -14.08 9.40 15.34
CA ASP A 97 -15.44 9.34 14.79
C ASP A 97 -16.14 7.98 14.94
N TRP A 98 -15.36 6.94 15.25
CA TRP A 98 -15.78 5.53 15.25
C TRP A 98 -15.98 4.94 16.65
N LEU A 99 -15.63 5.68 17.71
CA LEU A 99 -15.91 5.30 19.09
C LEU A 99 -17.04 6.16 19.67
N PRO A 100 -17.87 5.61 20.58
CA PRO A 100 -18.77 6.44 21.36
C PRO A 100 -17.98 7.38 22.26
N ASP A 101 -18.61 8.50 22.64
CA ASP A 101 -18.01 9.48 23.55
C ASP A 101 -17.40 8.79 24.78
N PRO A 102 -16.15 9.14 25.14
CA PRO A 102 -15.49 8.54 26.29
C PRO A 102 -16.33 8.80 27.54
N ARG A 103 -16.57 7.73 28.32
CA ARG A 103 -17.30 7.85 29.59
C ARG A 103 -16.45 8.66 30.57
N ILE A 104 -17.06 9.69 31.15
CA ILE A 104 -16.42 10.56 32.15
C ILE A 104 -16.59 9.98 33.58
N GLU A 105 -17.52 9.05 33.76
CA GLU A 105 -17.78 8.38 35.03
C GLU A 105 -17.22 6.94 35.03
N GLU A 106 -16.52 6.59 36.11
CA GLU A 106 -15.99 5.24 36.37
C GLU A 106 -17.13 4.22 36.48
N LEU A 107 -16.87 2.98 36.03
CA LEU A 107 -17.86 1.91 36.10
C LEU A 107 -18.07 1.54 37.58
N SER A 108 -19.18 1.95 38.19
CA SER A 108 -19.54 1.45 39.51
C SER A 108 -19.83 -0.06 39.40
N ALA A 109 -19.04 -0.87 40.11
CA ALA A 109 -19.17 -2.33 40.18
C ALA A 109 -20.48 -2.79 40.80
#